data_AF-A0A9R1VE54-F1
#
_entry.id   AF-A0A9R1VE54-F1
#
_cell.length_a   1.000
_cell.length_b   1.000
_cell.length_c   1.000
_cell.angle_alpha   90.00
_cell.angle_beta   90.00
_cell.angle_gamma   90.00
#
_symmetry.space_group_name_H-M   'P 1'
#
loop_
_entity.id
_entity.type
_entity.pdbx_description
1 polymer ?
#
loop_
_entity_poly.entity_id
_entity_poly.type
_entity_poly.pdbx_seq_one_letter_code
_entity_poly.pdbx_strand_id
1 'polypeptide(L)'
;MCFGGNTIVPIVFKIFSIYLAAPEFCFCLLIDIGDDKELRASCFNGNPFQDPHPRVSWATINAFGHLSTNLGPYLQNQYHHLVLPVLASVMDDFHNPQVDAHATSTVLKFSESWTSELLQPYLDGIVGKLLVLLSVCHCVYLMNLLYLKTCINNFP
;
A
#
# COMPACT_ATOMS: atom_id res chain seq x y z
N MET A 1 14.79 0.85 -19.94
CA MET A 1 15.07 -0.11 -18.86
C MET A 1 13.76 -0.31 -18.11
N CYS A 2 13.04 -1.39 -18.41
CA CYS A 2 11.78 -1.73 -17.76
C CYS A 2 12.08 -2.73 -16.64
N PHE A 3 11.99 -2.30 -15.38
CA PHE A 3 11.90 -3.23 -14.26
C PHE A 3 10.43 -3.64 -14.14
N GLY A 4 10.00 -4.61 -14.95
CA GLY A 4 8.60 -5.03 -15.05
C GLY A 4 8.39 -6.47 -14.60
N GLY A 5 7.54 -6.65 -13.58
CA GLY A 5 6.61 -7.79 -13.50
C GLY A 5 6.94 -8.95 -12.56
N ASN A 6 8.17 -9.51 -12.58
CA ASN A 6 8.32 -10.89 -12.11
C ASN A 6 8.85 -11.09 -10.68
N THR A 7 9.19 -10.04 -9.96
CA THR A 7 9.75 -10.14 -8.59
C THR A 7 8.73 -9.83 -7.49
N ILE A 8 7.59 -9.24 -7.83
CA ILE A 8 6.56 -8.81 -6.87
C ILE A 8 5.76 -10.02 -6.35
N VAL A 9 5.45 -10.98 -7.23
CA VAL A 9 4.65 -12.17 -6.90
C VAL A 9 5.21 -12.96 -5.72
N PRO A 10 6.50 -13.36 -5.65
CA PRO A 10 7.03 -14.09 -4.50
C PRO A 10 7.12 -13.25 -3.22
N ILE A 11 7.26 -11.92 -3.34
CA ILE A 11 7.33 -11.01 -2.17
C ILE A 11 5.94 -10.84 -1.55
N VAL A 12 4.95 -10.57 -2.40
CA VAL A 12 3.53 -10.55 -2.01
C VAL A 12 3.20 -11.90 -1.40
N PHE A 13 3.50 -13.03 -2.03
CA PHE A 13 3.23 -14.36 -1.45
C PHE A 13 3.93 -14.62 -0.12
N LYS A 14 5.13 -14.07 0.13
CA LYS A 14 5.86 -14.29 1.39
C LYS A 14 5.27 -13.47 2.54
N ILE A 15 4.88 -12.22 2.29
CA ILE A 15 4.14 -11.41 3.28
C ILE A 15 2.69 -11.90 3.40
N PHE A 16 2.01 -12.15 2.28
CA PHE A 16 0.67 -12.74 2.23
C PHE A 16 0.63 -14.08 2.97
N SER A 17 1.57 -15.00 2.79
CA SER A 17 1.51 -16.30 3.48
C SER A 17 1.71 -16.16 4.99
N ILE A 18 2.50 -15.18 5.44
CA ILE A 18 2.71 -14.90 6.86
C ILE A 18 1.46 -14.25 7.47
N TYR A 19 0.79 -13.35 6.74
CA TYR A 19 -0.31 -12.53 7.27
C TYR A 19 -1.72 -13.00 6.88
N LEU A 20 -1.90 -13.84 5.87
CA LEU A 20 -3.18 -14.52 5.56
C LEU A 20 -3.61 -15.44 6.70
N ALA A 21 -2.65 -16.00 7.43
CA ALA A 21 -2.89 -16.77 8.63
C ALA A 21 -3.25 -15.87 9.83
N ALA A 22 -3.01 -14.55 9.75
CA ALA A 22 -3.39 -13.61 10.79
C ALA A 22 -4.90 -13.32 10.69
N PRO A 23 -5.67 -13.57 11.76
CA PRO A 23 -7.12 -13.34 11.76
C PRO A 23 -7.48 -11.88 11.47
N GLU A 24 -6.60 -10.94 11.86
CA GLU A 24 -6.70 -9.50 11.61
C GLU A 24 -6.79 -9.17 10.10
N PHE A 25 -5.96 -9.80 9.27
CA PHE A 25 -5.93 -9.53 7.83
C PHE A 25 -7.19 -10.05 7.12
N CYS A 26 -7.59 -11.27 7.47
CA CYS A 26 -8.86 -11.85 6.99
C CYS A 26 -10.05 -10.99 7.41
N PHE A 27 -10.04 -10.43 8.62
CA PHE A 27 -11.13 -9.59 9.12
C PHE A 27 -11.27 -8.29 8.33
N CYS A 28 -10.17 -7.56 8.08
CA CYS A 28 -10.19 -6.34 7.26
C CYS A 28 -10.67 -6.62 5.82
N LEU A 29 -10.16 -7.68 5.19
CA LEU A 29 -10.61 -8.10 3.86
C LEU A 29 -12.10 -8.42 3.83
N LEU A 30 -12.63 -9.10 4.85
CA LEU A 30 -14.04 -9.44 4.96
C LEU A 30 -14.95 -8.22 5.15
N ILE A 31 -14.49 -7.18 5.85
CA ILE A 31 -15.26 -5.93 5.99
C ILE A 31 -15.44 -5.28 4.61
N ASP A 32 -14.36 -5.19 3.84
CA ASP A 32 -14.38 -4.46 2.57
C ASP A 32 -15.01 -5.26 1.43
N ILE A 33 -14.78 -6.58 1.37
CA ILE A 33 -15.27 -7.45 0.29
C ILE A 33 -16.65 -8.04 0.62
N GLY A 34 -16.96 -8.26 1.89
CA GLY A 34 -18.18 -8.93 2.33
C GLY A 34 -18.22 -10.42 1.99
N ASP A 35 -19.43 -10.96 1.82
CA ASP A 35 -19.68 -12.37 1.52
C ASP A 35 -19.52 -12.75 0.04
N ASP A 36 -18.98 -11.86 -0.80
CA ASP A 36 -18.76 -12.13 -2.21
C ASP A 36 -17.68 -13.21 -2.39
N LYS A 37 -18.11 -14.40 -2.79
CA LYS A 37 -17.25 -15.58 -2.92
C LYS A 37 -16.22 -15.42 -4.04
N GLU A 38 -16.55 -14.73 -5.12
CA GLU A 38 -15.66 -14.57 -6.27
C GLU A 38 -14.54 -13.59 -5.94
N LEU A 39 -14.89 -12.44 -5.36
CA LEU A 39 -13.90 -11.45 -4.92
C LEU A 39 -12.98 -12.03 -3.83
N ARG A 40 -13.55 -12.79 -2.89
CA ARG A 40 -12.74 -13.49 -1.87
C ARG A 40 -11.78 -14.46 -2.54
N ALA A 41 -12.24 -15.31 -3.46
CA ALA A 41 -11.37 -16.25 -4.16
C ALA A 41 -10.26 -15.54 -4.94
N SER A 42 -10.56 -14.40 -5.58
CA SER A 42 -9.59 -13.60 -6.33
C SER A 42 -8.42 -13.13 -5.45
N CYS A 43 -8.69 -12.79 -4.18
CA CYS A 43 -7.66 -12.38 -3.22
C CYS A 43 -6.59 -13.45 -2.96
N PHE A 44 -6.94 -14.73 -3.10
CA PHE A 44 -6.04 -15.86 -2.78
C PHE A 44 -5.42 -16.50 -4.02
N ASN A 45 -5.99 -16.27 -5.20
CA ASN A 45 -5.63 -16.98 -6.43
C ASN A 45 -4.68 -16.18 -7.35
N GLY A 46 -4.38 -14.92 -7.03
CA GLY A 46 -3.61 -14.01 -7.89
C GLY A 46 -2.79 -12.98 -7.11
N ASN A 47 -2.40 -11.89 -7.80
CA ASN A 47 -1.83 -10.70 -7.17
C ASN A 47 -2.97 -9.72 -6.84
N PRO A 48 -3.42 -9.62 -5.58
CA PRO A 48 -4.59 -8.84 -5.25
C PRO A 48 -4.34 -7.33 -5.29
N PHE A 49 -3.09 -6.87 -5.39
CA PHE A 49 -2.76 -5.46 -5.61
C PHE A 49 -2.99 -5.01 -7.05
N GLN A 50 -3.04 -5.96 -7.98
CA GLN A 50 -3.26 -5.73 -9.41
C GLN A 50 -4.48 -6.54 -9.89
N ASP A 51 -5.44 -6.73 -8.98
CA ASP A 51 -6.65 -7.46 -9.31
C ASP A 51 -7.48 -6.67 -10.34
N PRO A 52 -8.04 -7.33 -11.37
CA PRO A 52 -8.93 -6.67 -12.31
C PRO A 52 -10.12 -5.99 -11.65
N HIS A 53 -10.56 -6.49 -10.49
CA HIS A 53 -11.64 -5.92 -9.73
C HIS A 53 -11.11 -4.90 -8.70
N PRO A 54 -11.39 -3.60 -8.86
CA PRO A 54 -10.77 -2.54 -8.05
C PRO A 54 -11.06 -2.65 -6.54
N ARG A 55 -12.17 -3.29 -6.15
CA ARG A 55 -12.51 -3.55 -4.75
C ARG A 55 -11.54 -4.51 -4.06
N VAL A 56 -10.94 -5.45 -4.79
CA VAL A 56 -9.95 -6.39 -4.24
C VAL A 56 -8.66 -5.65 -3.95
N SER A 57 -8.17 -4.83 -4.88
CA SER A 57 -7.01 -3.96 -4.67
C SER A 57 -7.24 -2.99 -3.51
N TRP A 58 -8.41 -2.34 -3.48
CA TRP A 58 -8.79 -1.46 -2.37
C TRP A 58 -8.76 -2.17 -1.02
N ALA A 59 -9.47 -3.29 -0.88
CA ALA A 59 -9.55 -4.06 0.36
C ALA A 59 -8.17 -4.54 0.82
N THR A 60 -7.32 -4.93 -0.13
CA THR A 60 -5.95 -5.37 0.14
C THR A 60 -5.10 -4.23 0.68
N ILE A 61 -5.15 -3.05 0.05
CA ILE A 61 -4.42 -1.87 0.50
C ILE A 61 -4.91 -1.42 1.88
N ASN A 62 -6.22 -1.45 2.12
CA ASN A 62 -6.80 -1.09 3.41
C ASN A 62 -6.36 -2.05 4.52
N ALA A 63 -6.41 -3.36 4.26
CA ALA A 63 -5.91 -4.37 5.19
C ALA A 63 -4.42 -4.17 5.52
N PHE A 64 -3.59 -3.77 4.54
CA PHE A 64 -2.20 -3.40 4.79
C PHE A 64 -2.09 -2.15 5.67
N GLY A 65 -2.89 -1.11 5.45
CA GLY A 65 -2.93 0.08 6.32
C GLY A 65 -3.28 -0.27 7.78
N HIS A 66 -4.24 -1.17 7.97
CA HIS A 66 -4.59 -1.69 9.29
C HIS A 66 -3.45 -2.49 9.93
N LEU A 67 -2.83 -3.42 9.21
CA LEU A 67 -1.66 -4.16 9.70
C LEU A 67 -0.52 -3.23 10.09
N SER A 68 -0.29 -2.17 9.32
CA SER A 68 0.73 -1.15 9.59
C SER A 68 0.48 -0.43 10.90
N THR A 69 -0.78 -0.20 11.23
CA THR A 69 -1.16 0.42 12.50
C THR A 69 -1.04 -0.56 13.67
N ASN A 70 -1.51 -1.80 13.50
CA ASN A 70 -1.57 -2.78 14.58
C ASN A 70 -0.21 -3.43 14.90
N LEU A 71 0.67 -3.55 13.91
CA LEU A 71 1.97 -4.22 14.04
C LEU A 71 3.15 -3.26 14.04
N GLY A 72 2.88 -1.96 14.00
CA GLY A 72 3.91 -0.94 14.10
C GLY A 72 4.52 -0.85 15.50
N PRO A 73 5.83 -0.56 15.62
CA PRO A 73 6.78 -0.27 14.53
C PRO A 73 7.49 -1.52 13.96
N TYR A 74 7.16 -2.73 14.42
CA TYR A 74 7.87 -3.95 14.03
C TYR A 74 7.74 -4.25 12.53
N LEU A 75 6.52 -4.19 11.99
CA LEU A 75 6.26 -4.45 10.57
C LEU A 75 7.05 -3.48 9.69
N GLN A 76 6.99 -2.19 10.03
CA GLN A 76 7.71 -1.10 9.40
C GLN A 76 9.21 -1.36 9.37
N ASN A 77 9.83 -1.61 10.52
CA ASN A 77 11.28 -1.72 10.64
C ASN A 77 11.84 -2.99 9.98
N GLN A 78 11.07 -4.08 9.96
CA GLN A 78 11.56 -5.36 9.43
C GLN A 78 11.21 -5.58 7.96
N TYR A 79 10.06 -5.08 7.50
CA TYR A 79 9.49 -5.49 6.20
C TYR A 79 9.26 -4.34 5.23
N HIS A 80 9.74 -3.12 5.52
CA HIS A 80 9.63 -1.97 4.61
C HIS A 80 10.11 -2.24 3.18
N HIS A 81 11.23 -2.95 3.03
CA HIS A 81 11.81 -3.31 1.74
C HIS A 81 10.94 -4.27 0.91
N LEU A 82 9.95 -4.93 1.53
CA LEU A 82 8.99 -5.79 0.86
C LEU A 82 7.64 -5.09 0.67
N VAL A 83 7.16 -4.35 1.67
CA VAL A 83 5.84 -3.70 1.65
C VAL A 83 5.83 -2.49 0.70
N LEU A 84 6.84 -1.64 0.76
CA LEU A 84 6.84 -0.40 -0.04
C LEU A 84 6.85 -0.63 -1.55
N PRO A 85 7.67 -1.54 -2.12
CA PRO A 85 7.66 -1.76 -3.56
C PRO A 85 6.29 -2.23 -4.08
N VAL A 86 5.55 -2.99 -3.27
CA VAL A 86 4.21 -3.47 -3.62
C VAL A 86 3.22 -2.32 -3.66
N LEU A 87 3.12 -1.52 -2.58
CA LEU A 87 2.22 -0.36 -2.55
C LEU A 87 2.59 0.69 -3.61
N ALA A 88 3.89 0.91 -3.83
CA ALA A 88 4.40 1.82 -4.84
C ALA A 88 4.10 1.36 -6.27
N SER A 89 3.93 0.06 -6.51
CA SER A 89 3.50 -0.46 -7.81
C SER A 89 2.05 -0.16 -8.13
N VAL A 90 1.20 -0.05 -7.10
CA VAL A 90 -0.21 0.37 -7.27
C VAL A 90 -0.27 1.84 -7.68
N MET A 91 0.58 2.68 -7.09
CA MET A 91 0.67 4.11 -7.43
C MET A 91 1.07 4.39 -8.88
N ASP A 92 1.57 3.39 -9.62
CA ASP A 92 1.95 3.50 -11.03
C ASP A 92 0.86 3.00 -12.00
N ASP A 93 -0.30 2.53 -11.50
CA ASP A 93 -1.32 1.89 -12.33
C ASP A 93 -2.16 2.94 -13.10
N PHE A 94 -2.46 4.10 -12.51
CA PHE A 94 -3.22 5.22 -13.09
C PHE A 94 -4.62 4.88 -13.64
N HIS A 95 -5.02 3.61 -13.61
CA HIS A 95 -6.32 3.13 -14.07
C HIS A 95 -7.44 3.44 -13.08
N ASN A 96 -7.11 3.51 -11.78
CA ASN A 96 -8.07 3.84 -10.74
C ASN A 96 -7.48 4.87 -9.75
N PRO A 97 -7.73 6.18 -10.01
CA PRO A 97 -7.19 7.26 -9.18
C PRO A 97 -7.55 7.17 -7.69
N GLN A 98 -8.66 6.50 -7.33
CA GLN A 98 -9.03 6.32 -5.92
C GLN A 98 -8.16 5.25 -5.26
N VAL A 99 -7.90 4.14 -5.96
CA VAL A 99 -7.01 3.06 -5.49
C VAL A 99 -5.57 3.57 -5.38
N ASP A 100 -5.10 4.34 -6.37
CA ASP A 100 -3.78 4.97 -6.37
C ASP A 100 -3.63 5.95 -5.19
N ALA A 101 -4.64 6.78 -4.95
CA ALA A 101 -4.67 7.71 -3.82
C ALA A 101 -4.70 6.99 -2.47
N HIS A 102 -5.41 5.87 -2.38
CA HIS A 102 -5.45 5.06 -1.17
C HIS A 102 -4.11 4.36 -0.91
N ALA A 103 -3.49 3.77 -1.95
CA ALA A 103 -2.14 3.21 -1.86
C ALA A 103 -1.12 4.25 -1.39
N THR A 104 -1.23 5.46 -1.93
CA THR A 104 -0.43 6.61 -1.52
C THR A 104 -0.60 6.92 -0.03
N SER A 105 -1.85 7.02 0.46
CA SER A 105 -2.12 7.24 1.89
C SER A 105 -1.51 6.13 2.76
N THR A 106 -1.62 4.89 2.32
CA THR A 106 -1.07 3.73 3.03
C THR A 106 0.46 3.76 3.07
N VAL A 107 1.14 4.17 2.00
CA VAL A 107 2.60 4.39 2.01
C VAL A 107 2.99 5.44 3.04
N LEU A 108 2.30 6.59 3.05
CA LEU A 108 2.57 7.65 4.00
C LEU A 108 2.34 7.19 5.44
N LYS A 109 1.22 6.48 5.68
CA LYS A 109 0.90 5.86 6.98
C LYS A 109 1.97 4.86 7.42
N PHE A 110 2.43 4.03 6.49
CA PHE A 110 3.48 3.04 6.74
C PHE A 110 4.77 3.72 7.22
N SER A 111 5.10 4.88 6.65
CA SER A 111 6.31 5.63 6.96
C SER A 111 6.20 6.58 8.16
N GLU A 112 5.02 6.72 8.78
CA GLU A 112 4.75 7.77 9.79
C GLU A 112 5.64 7.65 11.04
N SER A 113 6.06 6.45 11.41
CA SER A 113 6.88 6.19 12.61
C SER A 113 8.36 5.96 12.31
N TRP A 114 8.81 6.23 11.08
CA TRP A 114 10.18 5.95 10.66
C TRP A 114 11.18 6.95 11.23
N THR A 115 12.42 6.52 11.35
CA THR A 115 13.54 7.44 11.53
C THR A 115 13.92 8.06 10.18
N SER A 116 14.58 9.23 10.22
CA SER A 116 15.11 9.87 9.00
C SER A 116 16.00 8.91 8.18
N GLU A 117 16.84 8.12 8.86
CA GLU A 117 17.72 7.13 8.24
C GLU A 117 16.94 6.04 7.48
N LEU A 118 15.80 5.60 8.02
CA LEU A 118 14.97 4.57 7.39
C LEU A 118 14.17 5.13 6.20
N LEU A 119 13.72 6.38 6.30
CA LEU A 119 12.92 7.05 5.28
C LEU A 119 13.75 7.54 4.08
N GLN A 120 14.98 8.01 4.33
CA GLN A 120 15.88 8.60 3.33
C GLN A 120 15.99 7.81 2.01
N PRO A 121 16.20 6.47 1.99
CA PRO A 121 16.32 5.74 0.72
C PRO A 121 15.03 5.69 -0.11
N TYR A 122 13.87 6.02 0.47
CA TYR A 122 12.57 5.95 -0.20
C TYR A 122 11.99 7.31 -0.59
N LEU A 123 12.50 8.40 0.00
CA LEU A 123 11.95 9.75 -0.17
C LEU A 123 11.82 10.15 -1.64
N ASP A 124 12.89 10.04 -2.41
CA ASP A 124 12.88 10.47 -3.81
C ASP A 124 11.84 9.70 -4.64
N GLY A 125 11.71 8.39 -4.38
CA GLY A 125 10.72 7.54 -5.06
C GLY A 125 9.28 7.90 -4.68
N ILE A 126 9.02 8.10 -3.39
CA ILE A 126 7.69 8.46 -2.88
C ILE A 126 7.27 9.84 -3.37
N VAL A 127 8.15 10.84 -3.22
CA VAL A 127 7.91 12.22 -3.65
C VAL A 127 7.75 12.30 -5.17
N GLY A 128 8.58 11.60 -5.93
CA GLY A 128 8.46 11.54 -7.38
C GLY A 128 7.10 11.03 -7.84
N LYS A 129 6.61 9.92 -7.26
CA LYS A 129 5.28 9.37 -7.59
C LYS A 129 4.16 10.30 -7.16
N LEU A 130 4.25 10.89 -5.97
CA LEU A 130 3.27 11.87 -5.50
C LEU A 130 3.14 13.07 -6.44
N LEU A 131 4.25 13.60 -6.94
CA LEU A 131 4.25 14.71 -7.88
C LEU A 131 3.56 14.33 -9.20
N VAL A 132 3.80 13.13 -9.71
CA VAL A 132 3.09 12.63 -10.90
C VAL A 132 1.58 12.50 -10.64
N LEU A 133 1.19 11.88 -9.54
CA LEU A 133 -0.24 11.70 -9.20
C LEU A 133 -0.97 13.03 -9.01
N LEU A 134 -0.32 14.02 -8.38
CA LEU A 134 -0.85 15.38 -8.26
C LEU A 134 -1.12 16.01 -9.62
N SER A 135 -0.22 15.81 -10.60
CA SER A 135 -0.40 16.33 -11.96
C SER A 135 -1.58 15.69 -12.70
N VAL A 136 -1.98 14.47 -12.33
CA VAL A 136 -3.10 13.73 -12.94
C VAL A 136 -4.44 14.16 -12.36
N CYS A 137 -4.59 14.27 -11.04
CA CYS A 137 -5.88 14.62 -10.44
C CYS A 137 -5.77 15.38 -9.10
N HIS A 138 -5.53 16.69 -9.18
CA HIS A 138 -5.32 17.58 -8.01
C HIS A 138 -6.30 17.37 -6.85
N CYS A 139 -7.61 17.25 -7.12
CA CYS A 139 -8.63 17.17 -6.07
C CYS A 139 -8.54 15.88 -5.22
N VAL A 140 -8.11 14.77 -5.82
CA VAL A 140 -8.04 13.46 -5.14
C VAL A 140 -6.81 13.37 -4.25
N TYR A 141 -5.68 13.95 -4.69
CA TYR A 141 -4.39 13.85 -3.97
C TYR A 141 -4.11 14.99 -2.99
N LEU A 142 -4.99 16.00 -2.89
CA LEU A 142 -4.89 17.06 -1.89
C LEU A 142 -4.87 16.52 -0.45
N MET A 143 -5.66 15.48 -0.17
CA MET A 143 -5.67 14.85 1.16
C MET A 143 -4.35 14.12 1.47
N ASN A 144 -3.69 13.55 0.45
CA ASN A 144 -2.38 12.92 0.61
C ASN A 144 -1.28 13.96 0.92
N LEU A 145 -1.34 15.15 0.31
CA LEU A 145 -0.41 16.25 0.63
C LEU A 145 -0.57 16.75 2.07
N LEU A 146 -1.81 16.86 2.56
CA LEU A 146 -2.08 17.23 3.95
C LEU A 146 -1.51 16.17 4.91
N TYR A 147 -1.69 14.89 4.59
CA TYR A 147 -1.16 13.79 5.39
C TYR A 147 0.38 13.77 5.42
N LEU A 148 1.03 13.88 4.26
CA LEU A 148 2.50 13.96 4.16
C LEU A 148 3.06 15.14 4.96
N LYS A 149 2.40 16.30 4.91
CA LYS A 149 2.83 17.48 5.69
C LYS A 149 2.77 17.21 7.19
N THR A 150 1.77 16.50 7.68
CA THR A 150 1.71 16.06 9.09
C THR A 150 2.84 15.10 9.42
N CYS A 151 3.14 14.13 8.56
CA CYS A 151 4.27 13.21 8.76
C CYS A 151 5.59 13.98 8.83
N ILE A 152 5.89 14.87 7.87
CA ILE A 152 7.13 15.67 7.84
C ILE A 152 7.26 16.55 9.09
N ASN A 153 6.18 17.19 9.53
CA ASN A 153 6.20 18.09 10.70
C ASN A 153 6.34 17.35 12.05
N ASN A 154 6.17 16.02 12.06
CA ASN A 154 6.39 15.18 13.25
C ASN A 154 7.82 14.60 13.31
N PHE A 155 8.68 14.89 12.32
CA PHE A 155 10.11 14.60 12.42
C PHE A 155 10.80 15.73 13.21
N PRO A 156 11.60 15.41 14.25
CA PRO A 156 12.33 16.40 15.03
C PRO A 156 13.44 17.11 14.25
#